data_AF-A0A5E4I689-F1
#
_entry.id   AF-A0A5E4I689-F1
#
_cell.length_a   1.000
_cell.length_b   1.000
_cell.length_c   1.000
_cell.angle_alpha   90.00
_cell.angle_beta   90.00
_cell.angle_gamma   90.00
#
_symmetry.space_group_name_H-M   'P 1'
#
loop_
_entity.id
_entity.type
_entity.pdbx_description
1 polymer ?
#
loop_
_entity_poly.entity_id
_entity_poly.type
_entity_poly.pdbx_seq_one_letter_code
_entity_poly.pdbx_strand_id
1 'polypeptide(L)'
;MTKKFKAAKTSIVAGIVLVSVIIAIFPTASAGLLFNLQGVVTVSWEGGAAQKPVIPRGELRVLSLNITYYVTKGLFGAGLLAAYNGKQIVITIEITETPSWCTANIAQGTIAAQVIPNGQFHASTTLTLQVADDAPAYGLGSIKVKATAAAGGLIQGYQNDFTLSFIPDYKPLIKPTLPQTNSKEIGPMDTATFPILIENLGNARTVVLLNVVNVSNGWNAVVTSQVTLEEGSGSTATAYLVIRPPKGFGYHYDEKTIMISMQPVKADNFNQKGEITYETFLVQSRGFSTPGFEAITFIGALAIVFIIMACIRKTKK
;
A
#
# COMPACT_ATOMS: atom_id res chain seq x y z
N MET A 1 9.78 32.52 -39.76
CA MET A 1 10.36 32.48 -38.39
C MET A 1 11.44 31.42 -38.34
N THR A 2 12.70 31.83 -38.23
CA THR A 2 13.88 30.98 -38.31
C THR A 2 14.09 30.20 -37.00
N LYS A 3 14.55 28.94 -37.10
CA LYS A 3 14.75 28.00 -35.97
C LYS A 3 15.56 28.60 -34.81
N LYS A 4 16.42 29.60 -35.07
CA LYS A 4 17.22 30.31 -34.06
C LYS A 4 16.37 31.17 -33.09
N PHE A 5 15.15 31.57 -33.48
CA PHE A 5 14.28 32.39 -32.62
C PHE A 5 13.48 31.56 -31.59
N LYS A 6 13.29 30.26 -31.84
CA LYS A 6 12.63 29.35 -30.88
C LYS A 6 13.57 28.95 -29.74
N ALA A 7 14.86 28.76 -30.00
CA ALA A 7 15.85 28.39 -28.99
C ALA A 7 16.10 29.50 -27.94
N ALA A 8 16.06 30.77 -28.35
CA ALA A 8 16.24 31.91 -27.43
C ALA A 8 15.09 32.04 -26.41
N LYS A 9 13.84 31.76 -26.82
CA LYS A 9 12.68 31.81 -25.91
C LYS A 9 12.71 30.70 -24.86
N THR A 10 13.14 29.49 -25.22
CA THR A 10 13.24 28.37 -24.27
C THR A 10 14.34 28.57 -23.24
N SER A 11 15.47 29.19 -23.63
CA SER A 11 16.57 29.48 -22.72
C SER A 11 16.23 30.57 -21.69
N ILE A 12 15.42 31.56 -22.07
CA ILE A 12 14.99 32.63 -21.15
C ILE A 12 13.97 32.09 -20.13
N VAL A 13 13.04 31.23 -20.56
CA VAL A 13 12.07 30.60 -19.64
C VAL A 13 12.77 29.64 -18.67
N ALA A 14 13.74 28.84 -19.15
CA ALA A 14 14.55 27.97 -18.28
C ALA A 14 15.42 28.78 -17.29
N GLY A 15 15.98 29.92 -17.72
CA GLY A 15 16.73 30.82 -16.85
C GLY A 15 15.89 31.48 -15.76
N ILE A 16 14.66 31.89 -16.08
CA ILE A 16 13.72 32.46 -15.09
C ILE A 16 13.29 31.39 -14.08
N VAL A 17 13.04 30.15 -14.51
CA VAL A 17 12.70 29.04 -13.60
C VAL A 17 13.89 28.67 -12.69
N LEU A 18 15.12 28.68 -13.20
CA LEU A 18 16.31 28.40 -12.38
C LEU A 18 16.58 29.50 -11.33
N VAL A 19 16.35 30.77 -11.68
CA VAL A 19 16.47 31.89 -10.73
C VAL A 19 15.33 31.88 -9.69
N SER A 20 14.15 31.41 -10.08
CA SER A 20 12.99 31.29 -9.17
C SER A 20 13.18 30.22 -8.07
N VAL A 21 13.92 29.14 -8.36
CA VAL A 21 14.21 28.08 -7.37
C VAL A 21 15.29 28.52 -6.35
N ILE A 22 16.16 29.47 -6.70
CA ILE A 22 17.20 29.96 -5.79
C ILE A 22 16.67 31.05 -4.84
N ILE A 23 15.63 31.81 -5.23
CA ILE A 23 15.07 32.88 -4.38
C ILE A 23 14.21 32.32 -3.23
N ALA A 24 13.74 31.07 -3.30
CA ALA A 24 12.97 30.45 -2.21
C ALA A 24 13.81 30.00 -0.99
N ILE A 25 15.15 30.08 -1.06
CA ILE A 25 16.05 29.59 0.01
C ILE A 25 16.73 30.74 0.77
N PHE A 26 16.56 32.00 0.35
CA PHE A 26 17.07 33.14 1.09
C PHE A 26 15.92 33.87 1.81
N PRO A 27 15.89 33.88 3.15
CA PRO A 27 14.94 34.73 3.87
C PRO A 27 15.17 36.17 3.41
N THR A 28 14.07 36.90 3.15
CA THR A 28 14.07 38.34 2.90
C THR A 28 14.79 39.03 4.05
N ALA A 29 16.06 39.40 3.85
CA ALA A 29 16.84 40.17 4.80
C ALA A 29 16.15 41.53 4.95
N SER A 30 15.38 41.71 6.02
CA SER A 30 14.96 43.03 6.45
C SER A 30 16.24 43.84 6.71
N ALA A 31 16.27 45.07 6.20
CA ALA A 31 17.40 45.98 6.38
C ALA A 31 17.72 46.11 7.87
N GLY A 32 18.80 45.45 8.30
CA GLY A 32 19.14 45.30 9.71
C GLY A 32 19.72 46.58 10.29
N LEU A 33 19.12 47.03 11.40
CA LEU A 33 19.72 47.96 12.34
C LEU A 33 21.16 47.50 12.70
N LEU A 34 22.07 48.46 12.85
CA LEU A 34 23.52 48.29 13.08
C LEU A 34 23.93 47.32 14.22
N PHE A 35 22.98 46.98 15.11
CA PHE A 35 23.17 46.14 16.30
C PHE A 35 22.30 44.86 16.31
N ASN A 36 21.69 44.45 15.20
CA ASN A 36 20.77 43.32 15.21
C ASN A 36 21.48 41.99 15.54
N LEU A 37 20.95 41.24 16.50
CA LEU A 37 21.27 39.85 16.78
C LEU A 37 20.04 39.00 16.42
N GLN A 38 20.20 38.02 15.54
CA GLN A 38 19.09 37.14 15.16
C GLN A 38 19.52 35.69 15.33
N GLY A 39 18.78 34.94 16.15
CA GLY A 39 18.96 33.50 16.21
C GLY A 39 18.51 32.88 14.89
N VAL A 40 19.23 31.90 14.36
CA VAL A 40 18.85 31.18 13.15
C VAL A 40 18.87 29.70 13.48
N VAL A 41 17.80 29.00 13.12
CA VAL A 41 17.71 27.54 13.26
C VAL A 41 17.55 26.90 11.90
N THR A 42 18.35 25.88 11.64
CA THR A 42 18.27 25.04 10.45
C THR A 42 18.12 23.58 10.86
N VAL A 43 17.23 22.86 10.21
CA VAL A 43 17.04 21.42 10.41
C VAL A 43 17.40 20.70 9.12
N SER A 44 18.19 19.64 9.25
CA SER A 44 18.62 18.78 8.17
C SER A 44 18.45 17.32 8.57
N TRP A 45 18.40 16.41 7.60
CA TRP A 45 18.29 14.98 7.84
C TRP A 45 19.10 14.21 6.80
N GLU A 46 19.48 12.99 7.12
CA GLU A 46 20.19 12.13 6.18
C GLU A 46 19.24 11.64 5.08
N GLY A 47 19.43 12.16 3.86
CA GLY A 47 18.50 11.94 2.73
C GLY A 47 18.29 10.47 2.36
N GLY A 48 19.26 9.59 2.60
CA GLY A 48 19.15 8.16 2.28
C GLY A 48 18.02 7.44 3.04
N ALA A 49 17.67 7.93 4.24
CA ALA A 49 16.58 7.34 5.02
C ALA A 49 15.20 7.88 4.61
N ALA A 50 15.10 9.07 4.01
CA ALA A 50 13.84 9.59 3.47
C ALA A 50 13.53 9.06 2.05
N GLN A 51 14.56 8.64 1.31
CA GLN A 51 14.44 8.22 -0.09
C GLN A 51 13.97 6.77 -0.29
N LYS A 52 14.14 5.88 0.70
CA LYS A 52 13.65 4.51 0.57
C LYS A 52 12.12 4.49 0.77
N PRO A 53 11.38 3.77 -0.09
CA PRO A 53 9.94 3.60 0.08
C PRO A 53 9.60 3.07 1.47
N VAL A 54 8.52 3.58 2.05
CA VAL A 54 8.03 3.20 3.38
C VAL A 54 6.96 2.15 3.22
N ILE A 55 7.19 0.93 3.69
CA ILE A 55 6.24 -0.17 3.58
C ILE A 55 5.06 0.08 4.55
N PRO A 56 3.81 0.17 4.06
CA PRO A 56 2.63 0.20 4.94
C PRO A 56 2.57 -1.02 5.84
N ARG A 57 2.12 -0.87 7.09
CA ARG A 57 2.19 -1.90 8.17
C ARG A 57 3.61 -2.42 8.47
N GLY A 58 4.63 -1.75 7.96
CA GLY A 58 6.02 -2.06 8.26
C GLY A 58 6.44 -1.56 9.64
N GLU A 59 7.73 -1.68 9.89
CA GLU A 59 8.37 -1.10 11.07
C GLU A 59 8.26 0.43 11.04
N LEU A 60 8.26 1.04 12.23
CA LEU A 60 8.34 2.48 12.38
C LEU A 60 9.61 2.98 11.69
N ARG A 61 9.44 3.90 10.76
CA ARG A 61 10.58 4.51 10.07
C ARG A 61 11.11 5.63 10.95
N VAL A 62 12.40 5.54 11.27
CA VAL A 62 13.08 6.46 12.19
C VAL A 62 14.04 7.33 11.40
N LEU A 63 13.94 8.65 11.57
CA LEU A 63 14.78 9.66 10.93
C LEU A 63 15.45 10.52 11.99
N SER A 64 16.77 10.69 11.87
CA SER A 64 17.51 11.64 12.72
C SER A 64 17.43 13.04 12.11
N LEU A 65 16.89 13.98 12.87
CA LEU A 65 16.85 15.40 12.53
C LEU A 65 18.03 16.10 13.19
N ASN A 66 18.97 16.57 12.38
CA ASN A 66 20.15 17.34 12.79
C ASN A 66 19.80 18.82 12.82
N ILE A 67 19.84 19.40 14.02
CA ILE A 67 19.43 20.77 14.30
C ILE A 67 20.68 21.59 14.56
N THR A 68 20.80 22.68 13.82
CA THR A 68 21.90 23.63 13.97
C THR A 68 21.34 24.98 14.32
N TYR A 69 21.89 25.59 15.36
CA TYR A 69 21.53 26.91 15.84
C TYR A 69 22.76 27.82 15.89
N TYR A 70 22.61 29.04 15.40
CA TYR A 70 23.64 30.07 15.49
C TYR A 70 23.00 31.45 15.54
N VAL A 71 23.76 32.45 15.95
CA VAL A 71 23.28 33.84 16.01
C VAL A 71 24.03 34.67 14.99
N THR A 72 23.29 35.28 14.06
CA THR A 72 23.84 36.28 13.13
C THR A 72 23.94 37.62 13.84
N LYS A 73 24.88 38.46 13.41
CA LYS A 73 25.15 39.76 14.02
C LYS A 73 25.31 40.84 12.96
N GLY A 74 24.84 42.05 13.28
CA GLY A 74 25.16 43.27 12.54
C GLY A 74 26.60 43.73 12.76
N LEU A 75 27.00 44.79 12.04
CA LEU A 75 28.37 45.32 12.00
C LEU A 75 28.97 45.60 13.39
N PHE A 76 28.16 46.04 14.35
CA PHE A 76 28.59 46.35 15.72
C PHE A 76 28.10 45.35 16.78
N GLY A 77 27.54 44.20 16.36
CA GLY A 77 26.93 43.21 17.25
C GLY A 77 27.91 42.28 17.97
N ALA A 78 29.23 42.38 17.73
CA ALA A 78 30.20 41.42 18.26
C ALA A 78 30.33 41.45 19.80
N GLY A 79 30.41 42.64 20.40
CA GLY A 79 30.46 42.79 21.87
C GLY A 79 29.16 42.36 22.53
N LEU A 80 28.02 42.69 21.92
CA LEU A 80 26.71 42.24 22.39
C LEU A 80 26.60 40.72 22.33
N LEU A 81 26.98 40.07 21.23
CA LEU A 81 26.94 38.61 21.11
C LEU A 81 27.82 37.93 22.17
N ALA A 82 29.01 38.47 22.44
CA ALA A 82 29.91 37.95 23.47
C ALA A 82 29.29 38.00 24.88
N ALA A 83 28.52 39.04 25.21
CA ALA A 83 27.80 39.15 26.48
C ALA A 83 26.69 38.11 26.66
N TYR A 84 26.24 37.46 25.57
CA TYR A 84 25.21 36.43 25.58
C TYR A 84 25.80 35.01 25.56
N ASN A 85 27.12 34.85 25.62
CA ASN A 85 27.77 33.53 25.64
C ASN A 85 27.21 32.63 26.74
N GLY A 86 26.86 31.39 26.40
CA GLY A 86 26.30 30.42 27.34
C GLY A 86 24.83 30.65 27.72
N LYS A 87 24.20 31.75 27.27
CA LYS A 87 22.77 31.96 27.46
C LYS A 87 21.99 30.87 26.72
N GLN A 88 20.98 30.33 27.36
CA GLN A 88 20.09 29.33 26.76
C GLN A 88 18.96 30.01 25.97
N ILE A 89 18.73 29.50 24.77
CA ILE A 89 17.61 29.83 23.89
C ILE A 89 16.82 28.55 23.64
N VAL A 90 15.50 28.64 23.82
CA VAL A 90 14.62 27.49 23.58
C VAL A 90 14.35 27.38 22.08
N ILE A 91 14.59 26.20 21.53
CA ILE A 91 14.20 25.80 20.18
C ILE A 91 13.04 24.84 20.30
N THR A 92 11.93 25.14 19.63
CA THR A 92 10.76 24.27 19.53
C THR A 92 10.67 23.72 18.12
N ILE A 93 10.43 22.42 18.00
CA ILE A 93 10.26 21.70 16.75
C ILE A 93 8.92 20.98 16.83
N GLU A 94 8.04 21.30 15.90
CA GLU A 94 6.68 20.77 15.88
C GLU A 94 6.29 20.34 14.47
N ILE A 95 5.49 19.27 14.41
CA ILE A 95 4.87 18.84 13.16
C ILE A 95 3.62 19.70 12.95
N THR A 96 3.57 20.42 11.84
CA THR A 96 2.44 21.31 11.52
C THR A 96 1.46 20.67 10.56
N GLU A 97 1.92 19.74 9.72
CA GLU A 97 1.08 19.07 8.72
C GLU A 97 1.59 17.65 8.46
N THR A 98 0.66 16.69 8.40
CA THR A 98 0.88 15.32 7.95
C THR A 98 -0.23 14.89 7.00
N PRO A 99 0.04 13.98 6.06
CA PRO A 99 -1.02 13.32 5.30
C PRO A 99 -1.96 12.55 6.24
N SER A 100 -3.26 12.47 5.92
CA SER A 100 -4.26 11.79 6.75
C SER A 100 -3.96 10.30 6.96
N TRP A 101 -3.24 9.68 6.02
CA TRP A 101 -2.81 8.29 6.03
C TRP A 101 -1.42 8.10 6.66
N CYS A 102 -0.88 9.10 7.36
CA CYS A 102 0.43 9.01 8.00
C CYS A 102 0.41 9.60 9.41
N THR A 103 1.00 8.86 10.35
CA THR A 103 1.26 9.31 11.72
C THR A 103 2.74 9.62 11.86
N ALA A 104 3.06 10.82 12.34
CA ALA A 104 4.43 11.23 12.59
C ALA A 104 4.58 11.79 14.01
N ASN A 105 5.73 11.55 14.64
CA ASN A 105 6.01 12.01 15.99
C ASN A 105 7.48 12.44 16.14
N ILE A 106 7.71 13.50 16.92
CA ILE A 106 9.05 13.99 17.27
C ILE A 106 9.33 13.63 18.74
N ALA A 107 10.38 12.86 18.98
CA ALA A 107 10.71 12.36 20.32
C ALA A 107 11.01 13.50 21.31
N GLN A 108 11.77 14.50 20.89
CA GLN A 108 12.07 15.69 21.67
C GLN A 108 11.76 16.96 20.86
N GLY A 109 10.61 17.55 21.12
CA GLY A 109 10.14 18.78 20.46
C GLY A 109 10.75 20.07 21.02
N THR A 110 11.41 20.04 22.18
CA THR A 110 12.00 21.23 22.80
C THR A 110 13.46 21.00 23.18
N ILE A 111 14.33 21.90 22.76
CA ILE A 111 15.78 21.81 22.96
C ILE A 111 16.29 23.16 23.49
N ALA A 112 17.11 23.11 24.55
CA ALA A 112 17.81 24.28 25.05
C ALA A 112 19.15 24.43 24.31
N ALA A 113 19.22 25.37 23.37
CA ALA A 113 20.45 25.69 22.65
C ALA A 113 21.26 26.74 23.42
N GLN A 114 22.57 26.53 23.52
CA GLN A 114 23.47 27.53 24.08
C GLN A 114 23.94 28.50 22.99
N VAL A 115 23.93 29.79 23.30
CA VAL A 115 24.53 30.81 22.42
C VAL A 115 26.05 30.68 22.47
N ILE A 116 26.64 30.35 21.32
CA ILE A 116 28.10 30.27 21.14
C ILE A 116 28.52 31.42 20.19
N PRO A 117 29.24 32.45 20.68
CA PRO A 117 29.67 33.56 19.83
C PRO A 117 30.51 33.08 18.65
N ASN A 118 30.10 33.42 17.43
CA ASN A 118 30.72 32.99 16.17
C ASN A 118 30.82 31.46 16.00
N GLY A 119 30.03 30.69 16.75
CA GLY A 119 29.97 29.23 16.66
C GLY A 119 28.56 28.75 16.33
N GLN A 120 28.43 27.43 16.30
CA GLN A 120 27.16 26.74 16.06
C GLN A 120 26.92 25.76 17.21
N PHE A 121 25.67 25.73 17.68
CA PHE A 121 25.17 24.68 18.55
C PHE A 121 24.54 23.60 17.69
N HIS A 122 24.88 22.34 17.97
CA HIS A 122 24.32 21.18 17.28
C HIS A 122 23.56 20.31 18.27
N ALA A 123 22.38 19.85 17.84
CA ALA A 123 21.60 18.84 18.54
C ALA A 123 20.94 17.91 17.53
N SER A 124 20.48 16.77 18.00
CA SER A 124 19.70 15.83 17.20
C SER A 124 18.42 15.46 17.92
N THR A 125 17.32 15.31 17.18
CA THR A 125 16.08 14.70 17.65
C THR A 125 15.63 13.63 16.67
N THR A 126 14.69 12.79 17.09
CA THR A 126 14.21 11.69 16.28
C THR A 126 12.80 11.97 15.79
N LEU A 127 12.58 11.87 14.48
CA LEU A 127 11.26 11.83 13.85
C LEU A 127 10.92 10.38 13.55
N THR A 128 9.85 9.87 14.14
CA THR A 128 9.27 8.58 13.77
C THR A 128 8.08 8.82 12.84
N LEU A 129 7.96 7.97 11.82
CA LEU A 129 6.82 7.98 10.90
C LEU A 129 6.26 6.56 10.72
N GLN A 130 4.94 6.49 10.63
CA GLN A 130 4.18 5.29 10.34
C GLN A 130 3.17 5.59 9.24
N VAL A 131 3.05 4.67 8.28
CA VAL A 131 2.16 4.80 7.13
C VAL A 131 1.00 3.83 7.32
N ALA A 132 -0.22 4.37 7.21
CA ALA A 132 -1.46 3.63 7.34
C ALA A 132 -1.71 2.70 6.13
N ASP A 133 -2.70 1.83 6.28
CA ASP A 133 -3.00 0.75 5.33
C ASP A 133 -3.54 1.25 4.00
N ASP A 134 -4.26 2.36 4.04
CA ASP A 134 -4.92 3.00 2.91
C ASP A 134 -4.00 4.04 2.23
N ALA A 135 -2.74 4.14 2.66
CA ALA A 135 -1.80 5.09 2.09
C ALA A 135 -1.47 4.72 0.63
N PRO A 136 -1.75 5.59 -0.35
CA PRO A 136 -1.64 5.26 -1.77
C PRO A 136 -0.21 4.86 -2.13
N ALA A 137 -0.04 3.68 -2.74
CA ALA A 137 1.29 3.20 -3.15
C ALA A 137 1.93 4.18 -4.13
N TYR A 138 3.20 4.51 -3.89
CA TYR A 138 3.96 5.47 -4.68
C TYR A 138 3.40 6.90 -4.73
N GLY A 139 2.40 7.21 -3.90
CA GLY A 139 1.94 8.59 -3.69
C GLY A 139 2.99 9.43 -2.97
N LEU A 140 3.13 10.70 -3.34
CA LEU A 140 4.05 11.60 -2.63
C LEU A 140 3.44 11.98 -1.27
N GLY A 141 4.08 11.54 -0.19
CA GLY A 141 3.80 12.00 1.17
C GLY A 141 4.70 13.16 1.55
N SER A 142 4.17 14.11 2.33
CA SER A 142 4.95 15.24 2.85
C SER A 142 4.56 15.56 4.28
N ILE A 143 5.55 15.64 5.17
CA ILE A 143 5.41 16.10 6.55
C ILE A 143 6.00 17.51 6.63
N LYS A 144 5.20 18.49 7.06
CA LYS A 144 5.72 19.83 7.35
C LYS A 144 6.10 19.92 8.81
N VAL A 145 7.31 20.39 9.05
CA VAL A 145 7.85 20.58 10.38
C VAL A 145 8.29 22.02 10.50
N LYS A 146 7.89 22.66 11.60
CA LYS A 146 8.28 24.02 11.95
C LYS A 146 9.35 23.96 13.02
N ALA A 147 10.44 24.70 12.83
CA ALA A 147 11.44 24.97 13.85
C ALA A 147 11.38 26.44 14.24
N THR A 148 11.24 26.71 15.54
CA THR A 148 11.13 28.05 16.12
C THR A 148 12.22 28.24 17.17
N ALA A 149 13.11 29.20 16.96
CA ALA A 149 14.02 29.69 17.99
C ALA A 149 13.36 30.87 18.72
N ALA A 150 13.18 30.75 20.03
CA ALA A 150 12.60 31.81 20.84
C ALA A 150 13.50 33.07 20.86
N ALA A 151 12.88 34.23 20.98
CA ALA A 151 13.62 35.46 21.26
C ALA A 151 14.22 35.40 22.68
N GLY A 152 15.38 36.03 22.88
CA GLY A 152 16.04 36.04 24.18
C GLY A 152 16.87 37.28 24.40
N GLY A 153 16.34 38.25 25.15
CA GLY A 153 16.97 39.56 25.32
C GLY A 153 16.95 40.33 24.00
N LEU A 154 18.12 40.78 23.53
CA LEU A 154 18.26 41.45 22.24
C LEU A 154 18.36 40.49 21.04
N ILE A 155 18.45 39.18 21.29
CA ILE A 155 18.44 38.17 20.22
C ILE A 155 17.00 38.01 19.73
N GLN A 156 16.76 38.40 18.49
CA GLN A 156 15.50 38.18 17.79
C GLN A 156 15.28 36.69 17.55
N GLY A 157 14.04 36.24 17.72
CA GLY A 157 13.63 34.89 17.39
C GLY A 157 13.64 34.64 15.89
N TYR A 158 13.48 33.38 15.50
CA TYR A 158 13.43 32.96 14.11
C TYR A 158 12.56 31.73 13.96
N GLN A 159 11.89 31.64 12.82
CA GLN A 159 11.03 30.53 12.48
C GLN A 159 11.37 30.07 11.08
N ASN A 160 11.45 28.76 10.88
CA ASN A 160 11.63 28.16 9.57
C ASN A 160 10.77 26.92 9.43
N ASP A 161 10.16 26.75 8.27
CA ASP A 161 9.34 25.60 7.93
C ASP A 161 10.11 24.73 6.94
N PHE A 162 10.15 23.42 7.18
CA PHE A 162 10.79 22.45 6.30
C PHE A 162 9.81 21.33 5.96
N THR A 163 9.95 20.80 4.75
CA THR A 163 9.09 19.74 4.23
C THR A 163 9.90 18.48 4.03
N LEU A 164 9.52 17.42 4.73
CA LEU A 164 10.07 16.09 4.55
C LEU A 164 9.18 15.29 3.62
N SER A 165 9.68 14.95 2.45
CA SER A 165 8.98 14.11 1.48
C SER A 165 9.38 12.64 1.62
N PHE A 166 8.40 11.75 1.43
CA PHE A 166 8.59 10.30 1.41
C PHE A 166 7.57 9.65 0.47
N ILE A 167 7.77 8.37 0.17
CA ILE A 167 6.93 7.62 -0.77
C ILE A 167 6.53 6.29 -0.12
N PRO A 168 5.24 5.96 0.03
CA PRO A 168 4.80 4.64 0.45
C PRO A 168 5.17 3.58 -0.59
N ASP A 169 5.61 2.41 -0.14
CA ASP A 169 5.80 1.26 -1.02
C ASP A 169 4.47 0.55 -1.29
N TYR A 170 4.47 -0.30 -2.31
CA TYR A 170 3.34 -1.18 -2.60
C TYR A 170 3.27 -2.35 -1.62
N LYS A 171 2.10 -2.55 -1.01
CA LYS A 171 1.78 -3.70 -0.17
C LYS A 171 0.69 -4.57 -0.84
N PRO A 172 1.06 -5.69 -1.47
CA PRO A 172 0.11 -6.62 -2.08
C PRO A 172 -0.55 -7.48 -1.00
N LEU A 173 -1.78 -7.15 -0.60
CA LEU A 173 -2.54 -7.93 0.38
C LEU A 173 -3.96 -8.16 -0.10
N ILE A 174 -4.41 -9.41 -0.01
CA ILE A 174 -5.77 -9.81 -0.37
C ILE A 174 -6.40 -10.66 0.73
N LYS A 175 -7.72 -10.70 0.76
CA LYS A 175 -8.49 -11.56 1.64
C LYS A 175 -9.54 -12.31 0.83
N PRO A 176 -9.34 -13.62 0.56
CA PRO A 176 -10.39 -14.45 -0.01
C PRO A 176 -11.47 -14.70 1.05
N THR A 177 -12.72 -14.70 0.61
CA THR A 177 -13.90 -15.09 1.37
C THR A 177 -14.61 -16.17 0.59
N LEU A 178 -14.75 -17.32 1.23
CA LEU A 178 -15.33 -18.52 0.64
C LEU A 178 -16.81 -18.66 1.06
N PRO A 179 -17.63 -19.38 0.28
CA PRO A 179 -19.00 -19.68 0.67
C PRO A 179 -19.04 -20.48 1.98
N GLN A 180 -20.19 -20.49 2.66
CA GLN A 180 -20.35 -21.14 3.98
C GLN A 180 -19.81 -22.58 4.03
N THR A 181 -19.88 -23.31 2.92
CA THR A 181 -19.22 -24.60 2.76
C THR A 181 -18.33 -24.61 1.53
N ASN A 182 -17.07 -25.01 1.70
CA ASN A 182 -16.15 -25.32 0.60
C ASN A 182 -16.34 -26.75 0.08
N SER A 183 -17.53 -27.31 0.30
CA SER A 183 -17.89 -28.67 -0.08
C SER A 183 -19.20 -28.68 -0.86
N LYS A 184 -19.24 -29.46 -1.94
CA LYS A 184 -20.46 -29.74 -2.70
C LYS A 184 -20.55 -31.21 -3.09
N GLU A 185 -21.72 -31.78 -2.90
CA GLU A 185 -22.12 -33.04 -3.52
C GLU A 185 -22.81 -32.74 -4.86
N ILE A 186 -22.40 -33.44 -5.91
CA ILE A 186 -22.94 -33.31 -7.27
C ILE A 186 -23.20 -34.70 -7.86
N GLY A 187 -24.12 -34.76 -8.82
CA GLY A 187 -24.32 -35.96 -9.62
C GLY A 187 -23.13 -36.23 -10.54
N PRO A 188 -22.98 -37.45 -11.07
CA PRO A 188 -21.97 -37.69 -12.08
C PRO A 188 -22.31 -36.85 -13.33
N MET A 189 -21.28 -36.30 -13.97
CA MET A 189 -21.38 -35.36 -15.11
C MET A 189 -21.85 -33.94 -14.80
N ASP A 190 -22.42 -33.71 -13.61
CA ASP A 190 -22.78 -32.37 -13.14
C ASP A 190 -21.53 -31.52 -12.86
N THR A 191 -21.73 -30.24 -12.62
CA THR A 191 -20.65 -29.28 -12.40
C THR A 191 -20.83 -28.59 -11.06
N ALA A 192 -19.79 -28.62 -10.23
CA ALA A 192 -19.73 -27.82 -9.01
C ALA A 192 -19.09 -26.46 -9.32
N THR A 193 -19.82 -25.38 -9.03
CA THR A 193 -19.30 -24.00 -9.15
C THR A 193 -19.15 -23.38 -7.77
N PHE A 194 -17.96 -22.88 -7.46
CA PHE A 194 -17.63 -22.19 -6.21
C PHE A 194 -17.32 -20.71 -6.50
N PRO A 195 -18.16 -19.77 -6.04
CA PRO A 195 -17.80 -18.35 -6.07
C PRO A 195 -16.76 -18.05 -5.00
N ILE A 196 -15.74 -17.28 -5.33
CA ILE A 196 -14.66 -16.88 -4.42
C ILE A 196 -14.65 -15.36 -4.44
N LEU A 197 -15.11 -14.74 -3.36
CA LEU A 197 -15.06 -13.29 -3.22
C LEU A 197 -13.65 -12.91 -2.76
N ILE A 198 -12.97 -12.01 -3.46
CA ILE A 198 -11.61 -11.58 -3.13
C ILE A 198 -11.65 -10.09 -2.84
N GLU A 199 -11.20 -9.70 -1.65
CA GLU A 199 -11.09 -8.31 -1.22
C GLU A 199 -9.64 -7.82 -1.33
N ASN A 200 -9.45 -6.59 -1.81
CA ASN A 200 -8.17 -5.89 -1.79
C ASN A 200 -7.98 -5.23 -0.43
N LEU A 201 -6.98 -5.71 0.30
CA LEU A 201 -6.50 -5.08 1.53
C LEU A 201 -5.16 -4.37 1.33
N GLY A 202 -4.67 -4.34 0.09
CA GLY A 202 -3.48 -3.62 -0.31
C GLY A 202 -3.77 -2.15 -0.60
N ASN A 203 -2.71 -1.40 -0.85
CA ASN A 203 -2.76 0.05 -0.99
C ASN A 203 -2.64 0.54 -2.45
N ALA A 204 -2.90 -0.34 -3.41
CA ALA A 204 -2.92 -0.01 -4.84
C ALA A 204 -3.84 -0.96 -5.61
N ARG A 205 -4.12 -0.57 -6.85
CA ARG A 205 -4.80 -1.41 -7.84
C ARG A 205 -4.03 -2.71 -8.04
N THR A 206 -4.71 -3.84 -7.81
CA THR A 206 -4.10 -5.16 -7.72
C THR A 206 -4.80 -6.13 -8.67
N VAL A 207 -4.02 -6.87 -9.44
CA VAL A 207 -4.51 -8.02 -10.20
C VAL A 207 -4.22 -9.27 -9.38
N VAL A 208 -5.23 -10.11 -9.18
CA VAL A 208 -5.05 -11.40 -8.52
C VAL A 208 -4.99 -12.47 -9.59
N LEU A 209 -3.87 -13.19 -9.67
CA LEU A 209 -3.66 -14.30 -10.58
C LEU A 209 -4.09 -15.59 -9.88
N LEU A 210 -4.99 -16.36 -10.50
CA LEU A 210 -5.48 -17.60 -9.93
C LEU A 210 -5.08 -18.78 -10.81
N ASN A 211 -4.68 -19.88 -10.17
CA ASN A 211 -4.34 -21.11 -10.86
C ASN A 211 -4.90 -22.31 -10.11
N VAL A 212 -5.26 -23.36 -10.83
CA VAL A 212 -5.53 -24.66 -10.23
C VAL A 212 -4.20 -25.37 -10.02
N VAL A 213 -3.89 -25.73 -8.77
CA VAL A 213 -2.59 -26.29 -8.39
C VAL A 213 -2.58 -27.81 -8.55
N ASN A 214 -3.67 -28.47 -8.16
CA ASN A 214 -3.82 -29.90 -8.33
C ASN A 214 -5.21 -30.25 -8.87
N VAL A 215 -5.22 -31.18 -9.82
CA VAL A 215 -6.44 -31.82 -10.32
C VAL A 215 -6.19 -33.31 -10.30
N SER A 216 -7.10 -34.05 -9.69
CA SER A 216 -7.01 -35.51 -9.67
C SER A 216 -7.27 -36.08 -11.06
N ASN A 217 -6.64 -37.21 -11.38
CA ASN A 217 -6.76 -37.81 -12.70
C ASN A 217 -8.24 -38.04 -13.09
N GLY A 218 -8.61 -37.67 -14.33
CA GLY A 218 -9.97 -37.73 -14.85
C GLY A 218 -10.91 -36.59 -14.43
N TRP A 219 -10.57 -35.82 -13.40
CA TRP A 219 -11.33 -34.61 -13.05
C TRP A 219 -10.92 -33.44 -13.93
N ASN A 220 -11.84 -32.52 -14.17
CA ASN A 220 -11.56 -31.26 -14.84
C ASN A 220 -11.88 -30.12 -13.87
N ALA A 221 -10.93 -29.20 -13.68
CA ALA A 221 -11.14 -28.02 -12.86
C ALA A 221 -10.58 -26.80 -13.58
N VAL A 222 -11.37 -25.73 -13.63
CA VAL A 222 -11.01 -24.46 -14.24
C VAL A 222 -11.36 -23.36 -13.26
N VAL A 223 -10.45 -22.41 -13.07
CA VAL A 223 -10.68 -21.21 -12.25
C VAL A 223 -10.60 -19.98 -13.15
N THR A 224 -11.35 -18.93 -12.82
CA THR A 224 -11.12 -17.59 -13.39
C THR A 224 -9.64 -17.25 -13.30
N SER A 225 -8.95 -17.00 -14.41
CA SER A 225 -7.49 -16.87 -14.41
C SER A 225 -6.97 -15.60 -13.73
N GLN A 226 -7.76 -14.52 -13.78
CA GLN A 226 -7.43 -13.28 -13.09
C GLN A 226 -8.68 -12.47 -12.73
N VAL A 227 -8.58 -11.71 -11.64
CA VAL A 227 -9.52 -10.65 -11.30
C VAL A 227 -8.75 -9.36 -11.01
N THR A 228 -9.34 -8.21 -11.34
CA THR A 228 -8.75 -6.90 -11.01
C THR A 228 -9.52 -6.29 -9.86
N LEU A 229 -8.77 -5.79 -8.88
CA LEU A 229 -9.27 -5.08 -7.72
C LEU A 229 -8.76 -3.65 -7.79
N GLU A 230 -9.67 -2.70 -7.60
CA GLU A 230 -9.36 -1.28 -7.61
C GLU A 230 -8.63 -0.84 -6.33
N GLU A 231 -8.01 0.34 -6.40
CA GLU A 231 -7.40 0.98 -5.24
C GLU A 231 -8.49 1.49 -4.29
N GLY A 232 -8.28 1.30 -2.98
CA GLY A 232 -9.20 1.73 -1.93
C GLY A 232 -9.78 0.59 -1.10
N SER A 233 -10.13 0.91 0.15
CA SER A 233 -10.72 -0.04 1.10
C SER A 233 -12.02 -0.65 0.58
N GLY A 234 -12.14 -1.97 0.62
CA GLY A 234 -13.37 -2.69 0.28
C GLY A 234 -13.57 -2.96 -1.21
N SER A 235 -12.56 -2.75 -2.07
CA SER A 235 -12.63 -3.23 -3.45
C SER A 235 -12.71 -4.75 -3.47
N THR A 236 -13.74 -5.30 -4.11
CA THR A 236 -13.97 -6.74 -4.19
C THR A 236 -14.21 -7.20 -5.62
N ALA A 237 -13.82 -8.43 -5.93
CA ALA A 237 -14.16 -9.12 -7.17
C ALA A 237 -14.43 -10.60 -6.90
N THR A 238 -15.30 -11.18 -7.71
CA THR A 238 -15.66 -12.61 -7.59
C THR A 238 -14.97 -13.42 -8.68
N ALA A 239 -14.16 -14.39 -8.26
CA ALA A 239 -13.65 -15.45 -9.13
C ALA A 239 -14.55 -16.69 -9.03
N TYR A 240 -14.52 -17.55 -10.05
CA TYR A 240 -15.28 -18.79 -10.07
C TYR A 240 -14.36 -19.98 -10.29
N LEU A 241 -14.46 -20.97 -9.41
CA LEU A 241 -13.88 -22.29 -9.60
C LEU A 241 -14.99 -23.24 -10.07
N VAL A 242 -14.77 -23.88 -11.20
CA VAL A 242 -15.70 -24.80 -11.86
C VAL A 242 -15.04 -26.18 -11.91
N ILE A 243 -15.67 -27.16 -11.27
CA ILE A 243 -15.15 -28.53 -11.15
C ILE A 243 -16.15 -29.51 -11.75
N ARG A 244 -15.65 -30.41 -12.59
CA ARG A 244 -16.41 -31.47 -13.23
C ARG A 244 -15.78 -32.85 -12.94
N PRO A 245 -16.58 -33.84 -12.49
CA PRO A 245 -16.10 -35.20 -12.28
C PRO A 245 -15.84 -35.91 -13.62
N PRO A 246 -15.07 -37.01 -13.62
CA PRO A 246 -14.84 -37.80 -14.81
C PRO A 246 -16.14 -38.34 -15.42
N LYS A 247 -16.14 -38.48 -16.74
CA LYS A 247 -17.22 -39.18 -17.45
C LYS A 247 -17.05 -40.67 -17.29
N GLY A 248 -18.05 -41.35 -16.72
CA GLY A 248 -18.04 -42.80 -16.56
C GLY A 248 -19.45 -43.39 -16.51
N PHE A 249 -19.58 -44.64 -16.96
CA PHE A 249 -20.80 -45.42 -16.86
C PHE A 249 -20.85 -46.17 -15.51
N GLY A 250 -22.01 -46.23 -14.88
CA GLY A 250 -22.23 -46.98 -13.64
C GLY A 250 -22.43 -46.10 -12.42
N TYR A 251 -22.21 -46.68 -11.25
CA TYR A 251 -22.31 -45.99 -9.96
C TYR A 251 -21.01 -45.26 -9.63
N HIS A 252 -21.11 -43.98 -9.27
CA HIS A 252 -20.01 -43.12 -8.87
C HIS A 252 -20.10 -42.84 -7.37
N TYR A 253 -18.97 -42.95 -6.69
CA TYR A 253 -18.80 -42.60 -5.28
C TYR A 253 -17.37 -42.07 -5.08
N ASP A 254 -17.11 -40.92 -5.69
CA ASP A 254 -15.80 -40.29 -5.67
C ASP A 254 -15.82 -39.05 -4.81
N GLU A 255 -14.75 -38.83 -4.06
CA GLU A 255 -14.50 -37.60 -3.32
C GLU A 255 -13.13 -37.08 -3.73
N LYS A 256 -13.05 -35.80 -4.13
CA LYS A 256 -11.80 -35.15 -4.50
C LYS A 256 -11.65 -33.76 -3.90
N THR A 257 -10.41 -33.47 -3.59
CA THR A 257 -9.94 -32.18 -3.08
C THR A 257 -9.22 -31.44 -4.20
N ILE A 258 -9.69 -30.24 -4.53
CA ILE A 258 -9.09 -29.35 -5.53
C ILE A 258 -8.52 -28.14 -4.80
N MET A 259 -7.25 -27.84 -5.06
CA MET A 259 -6.54 -26.70 -4.49
C MET A 259 -6.30 -25.66 -5.58
N ILE A 260 -6.58 -24.41 -5.25
CA ILE A 260 -6.23 -23.26 -6.08
C ILE A 260 -5.18 -22.42 -5.38
N SER A 261 -4.42 -21.67 -6.16
CA SER A 261 -3.53 -20.62 -5.68
C SER A 261 -4.04 -19.26 -6.13
N MET A 262 -3.83 -18.25 -5.32
CA MET A 262 -4.14 -16.85 -5.59
C MET A 262 -2.91 -16.01 -5.28
N GLN A 263 -2.41 -15.27 -6.26
CA GLN A 263 -1.25 -14.39 -6.10
C GLN A 263 -1.63 -12.94 -6.46
N PRO A 264 -1.61 -12.00 -5.51
CA PRO A 264 -1.78 -10.59 -5.82
C PRO A 264 -0.51 -10.03 -6.47
N VAL A 265 -0.69 -9.27 -7.53
CA VAL A 265 0.37 -8.52 -8.23
C VAL A 265 -0.11 -7.10 -8.52
N LYS A 266 0.82 -6.15 -8.58
CA LYS A 266 0.44 -4.77 -8.93
C LYS A 266 -0.07 -4.71 -10.37
N ALA A 267 -1.17 -4.01 -10.60
CA ALA A 267 -1.87 -4.01 -11.90
C ALA A 267 -1.03 -3.42 -13.05
N ASP A 268 -0.14 -2.47 -12.76
CA ASP A 268 0.75 -1.83 -13.73
C ASP A 268 2.17 -2.44 -13.76
N ASN A 269 2.51 -3.30 -12.78
CA ASN A 269 3.83 -3.91 -12.67
C ASN A 269 3.77 -5.30 -12.01
N PHE A 270 3.70 -6.33 -12.83
CA PHE A 270 3.57 -7.73 -12.40
C PHE A 270 4.81 -8.29 -11.70
N ASN A 271 5.93 -7.56 -11.66
CA ASN A 271 7.11 -7.97 -10.89
C ASN A 271 6.95 -7.71 -9.39
N GLN A 272 6.01 -6.84 -9.00
CA GLN A 272 5.69 -6.58 -7.61
C GLN A 272 4.56 -7.50 -7.18
N LYS A 273 4.93 -8.55 -6.45
CA LYS A 273 4.05 -9.67 -6.12
C LYS A 273 3.93 -9.82 -4.62
N GLY A 274 2.75 -10.23 -4.16
CA GLY A 274 2.56 -10.68 -2.79
C GLY A 274 2.72 -12.18 -2.63
N GLU A 275 2.48 -12.62 -1.41
CA GLU A 275 2.46 -14.02 -1.04
C GLU A 275 1.31 -14.75 -1.72
N ILE A 276 1.52 -16.03 -2.01
CA ILE A 276 0.51 -16.89 -2.62
C ILE A 276 -0.37 -17.44 -1.51
N THR A 277 -1.68 -17.24 -1.63
CA THR A 277 -2.68 -17.85 -0.76
C THR A 277 -3.25 -19.10 -1.43
N TYR A 278 -3.40 -20.18 -0.69
CA TYR A 278 -3.97 -21.44 -1.18
C TYR A 278 -5.33 -21.67 -0.55
N GLU A 279 -6.30 -22.11 -1.35
CA GLU A 279 -7.62 -22.50 -0.87
C GLU A 279 -8.01 -23.86 -1.42
N THR A 280 -8.77 -24.61 -0.61
CA THR A 280 -9.10 -26.00 -0.85
C THR A 280 -10.60 -26.22 -0.91
N PHE A 281 -11.04 -26.96 -1.93
CA PHE A 281 -12.43 -27.26 -2.20
C PHE A 281 -12.65 -28.78 -2.27
N LEU A 282 -13.67 -29.25 -1.57
CA LEU A 282 -14.08 -30.65 -1.56
C LEU A 282 -15.26 -30.84 -2.52
N VAL A 283 -15.16 -31.81 -3.42
CA VAL A 283 -16.27 -32.17 -4.30
C VAL A 283 -16.52 -33.67 -4.20
N GLN A 284 -17.77 -34.03 -3.92
CA GLN A 284 -18.25 -35.40 -3.90
C GLN A 284 -19.11 -35.65 -5.14
N SER A 285 -18.75 -36.66 -5.93
CA SER A 285 -19.55 -37.13 -7.08
C SER A 285 -20.27 -38.41 -6.66
N ARG A 286 -21.58 -38.34 -6.48
CA ARG A 286 -22.41 -39.46 -6.05
C ARG A 286 -23.60 -39.64 -6.97
N GLY A 287 -23.84 -40.88 -7.39
CA GLY A 287 -25.02 -41.24 -8.17
C GLY A 287 -24.73 -42.21 -9.31
N PHE A 288 -25.74 -42.47 -10.12
CA PHE A 288 -25.64 -43.39 -11.24
C PHE A 288 -25.64 -42.61 -12.56
N SER A 289 -24.76 -42.98 -13.49
CA SER A 289 -24.69 -42.36 -14.81
C SER A 289 -24.68 -43.41 -15.90
N THR A 290 -25.41 -43.14 -16.98
CA THR A 290 -25.46 -44.01 -18.16
C THR A 290 -25.16 -43.21 -19.43
N PRO A 291 -23.94 -42.62 -19.55
CA PRO A 291 -23.67 -41.64 -20.59
C PRO A 291 -23.91 -42.23 -21.99
N GLY A 292 -24.84 -41.66 -22.76
CA GLY A 292 -25.19 -42.12 -24.10
C GLY A 292 -26.14 -43.32 -24.16
N PHE A 293 -26.61 -43.83 -23.01
CA PHE A 293 -27.58 -44.92 -22.91
C PHE A 293 -28.82 -44.52 -22.12
N GLU A 294 -29.00 -43.24 -21.79
CA GLU A 294 -30.03 -42.74 -20.90
C GLU A 294 -31.44 -43.11 -21.39
N ALA A 295 -31.68 -43.01 -22.70
CA ALA A 295 -32.96 -43.39 -23.30
C ALA A 295 -33.20 -44.92 -23.24
N ILE A 296 -32.15 -45.73 -23.45
CA ILE A 296 -32.27 -47.19 -23.44
C ILE A 296 -32.48 -47.71 -22.02
N THR A 297 -31.74 -47.17 -21.05
CA THR A 297 -31.91 -47.54 -19.64
C THR A 297 -33.27 -47.11 -19.11
N PHE A 298 -33.77 -45.94 -19.52
CA PHE A 298 -35.13 -45.50 -19.20
C PHE A 298 -36.20 -46.43 -19.79
N ILE A 299 -36.11 -46.78 -21.08
CA ILE A 299 -37.05 -47.72 -21.73
C ILE A 299 -36.98 -49.10 -21.08
N GLY A 300 -35.78 -49.60 -20.80
CA GLY A 300 -35.57 -50.88 -20.12
C GLY A 300 -36.21 -50.90 -18.72
N ALA A 301 -36.02 -49.84 -17.94
CA ALA A 301 -36.63 -49.72 -16.62
C ALA A 301 -38.17 -49.69 -16.71
N LEU A 302 -38.73 -48.93 -17.66
CA LEU A 302 -40.19 -48.90 -17.90
C LEU A 302 -40.74 -50.29 -18.27
N ALA A 303 -40.04 -51.03 -19.13
CA ALA A 303 -40.43 -52.38 -19.52
C ALA A 303 -40.45 -53.33 -18.31
N ILE A 304 -39.43 -53.27 -17.44
CA ILE A 304 -39.37 -54.07 -16.21
C ILE A 304 -40.54 -53.74 -15.28
N VAL A 305 -40.82 -52.45 -15.05
CA VAL A 305 -41.95 -52.01 -14.20
C VAL A 305 -43.28 -52.51 -14.77
N PHE A 306 -43.46 -52.44 -16.09
CA PHE A 306 -44.67 -52.93 -16.74
C PHE A 306 -44.86 -54.44 -16.59
N ILE A 307 -43.78 -55.22 -16.72
CA ILE A 307 -43.77 -56.66 -16.49
C ILE A 307 -44.14 -56.97 -15.03
N ILE A 308 -43.55 -56.27 -14.06
CA ILE A 308 -43.86 -56.44 -12.64
C ILE A 308 -45.35 -56.15 -12.36
N MET A 309 -45.88 -55.05 -12.88
CA MET A 309 -47.30 -54.71 -12.73
C MET A 309 -48.23 -55.76 -13.35
N ALA A 310 -47.88 -56.29 -14.53
CA ALA A 310 -48.65 -57.35 -15.17
C ALA A 310 -48.64 -58.65 -14.33
N CYS A 311 -47.50 -59.00 -13.74
CA CYS A 311 -47.37 -60.15 -12.86
C CYS A 311 -48.21 -59.98 -11.58
N ILE A 312 -48.16 -58.83 -10.92
CA ILE A 312 -48.95 -58.54 -9.70
C ILE A 312 -50.45 -58.54 -10.00
N ARG A 313 -50.86 -58.06 -11.17
CA ARG A 313 -52.28 -58.05 -11.58
C ARG A 313 -52.81 -59.46 -11.82
N LYS A 314 -51.97 -60.39 -12.28
CA LYS A 314 -52.34 -61.80 -12.46
C LYS A 314 -52.49 -62.54 -11.13
N THR A 315 -51.76 -62.19 -10.09
CA THR A 315 -51.88 -62.81 -8.76
C THR A 315 -53.04 -62.28 -7.91
N LYS A 316 -53.66 -61.16 -8.29
CA LYS A 316 -54.84 -60.58 -7.61
C LYS A 316 -56.19 -60.97 -8.25
N LYS A 317 -56.18 -61.71 -9.36
CA LYS A 317 -57.37 -62.31 -9.97
C LYS A 317 -57.38 -63.80 -9.68
#